data_AF-A0A1W2BVM8-F1
#
_entry.id   AF-A0A1W2BVM8-F1
#
_cell.length_a   1.000
_cell.length_b   1.000
_cell.length_c   1.000
_cell.angle_alpha   90.00
_cell.angle_beta   90.00
_cell.angle_gamma   90.00
#
_symmetry.space_group_name_H-M   'P 1'
#
loop_
_entity.id
_entity.type
_entity.pdbx_description
1 polymer ?
#
loop_
_entity_poly.entity_id
_entity_poly.type
_entity_poly.pdbx_seq_one_letter_code
_entity_poly.pdbx_strand_id
1 'polypeptide(L)'
;MGLFDMFSKAKGNSEEKAAELASKAPVGATGVELSSQFSCADVFSIEPKPLDVGIPRSKALKGRVVTLGRIKGGDFAKGDAVVIVKNGTVSAHTRLLDLIPYEDGLSFDTELNANIHKTKASFDTEAWLILDVTGGLDAGDIIGKI
;
A
#
# COMPACT_ATOMS: atom_id res chain seq x y z
N MET A 1 -41.28 -0.38 -15.69
CA MET A 1 -40.14 0.26 -15.00
C MET A 1 -39.02 -0.74 -14.97
N GLY A 2 -37.96 -0.48 -15.75
CA GLY A 2 -37.00 -1.48 -16.20
C GLY A 2 -35.94 -1.82 -15.16
N LEU A 3 -35.49 -3.08 -15.21
CA LEU A 3 -34.41 -3.67 -14.41
C LEU A 3 -33.06 -2.90 -14.52
N PHE A 4 -32.96 -1.94 -15.46
CA PHE A 4 -31.81 -1.06 -15.67
C PHE A 4 -31.67 0.05 -14.61
N ASP A 5 -32.74 0.48 -13.94
CA ASP A 5 -32.69 1.57 -12.95
C ASP A 5 -32.04 1.16 -11.61
N MET A 6 -31.99 -0.14 -11.32
CA MET A 6 -31.46 -0.65 -10.04
C MET A 6 -29.94 -0.77 -10.02
N PHE A 7 -29.28 -0.85 -11.19
CA PHE A 7 -27.82 -0.97 -11.30
C PHE A 7 -27.09 0.38 -11.36
N SER A 8 -27.81 1.50 -11.51
CA SER A 8 -27.18 2.83 -11.51
C SER A 8 -26.96 3.38 -10.10
N LYS A 9 -27.79 2.98 -9.12
CA LYS A 9 -27.75 3.49 -7.74
C LYS A 9 -26.69 2.84 -6.83
N ALA A 10 -26.18 1.67 -7.20
CA ALA A 10 -25.15 0.98 -6.42
C ALA A 10 -23.73 1.51 -6.70
N LYS A 11 -23.51 2.10 -7.88
CA LYS A 11 -22.19 2.60 -8.29
C LYS A 11 -21.81 3.93 -7.66
N GLY A 12 -22.79 4.78 -7.35
CA GLY A 12 -22.56 6.08 -6.70
C GLY A 12 -22.14 6.00 -5.23
N ASN A 13 -22.55 4.96 -4.51
CA ASN A 13 -22.37 4.89 -3.04
C ASN A 13 -20.98 4.36 -2.62
N SER A 14 -20.25 3.67 -3.50
CA SER A 14 -18.89 3.19 -3.24
C SER A 14 -17.83 4.26 -3.49
N GLU A 15 -17.99 5.10 -4.52
CA GLU A 15 -17.09 6.22 -4.80
C GLU A 15 -17.28 7.36 -3.79
N GLU A 16 -18.52 7.61 -3.38
CA GLU A 16 -18.85 8.65 -2.40
C GLU A 16 -18.40 8.26 -0.97
N LYS A 17 -18.48 6.97 -0.59
CA LYS A 17 -17.86 6.46 0.65
C LYS A 17 -16.33 6.46 0.60
N ALA A 18 -15.72 6.19 -0.56
CA ALA A 18 -14.27 6.31 -0.70
C ALA A 18 -13.82 7.77 -0.56
N ALA A 19 -14.62 8.73 -1.06
CA ALA A 19 -14.39 10.16 -0.87
C ALA A 19 -14.66 10.62 0.57
N GLU A 20 -15.67 10.07 1.26
CA GLU A 20 -15.99 10.40 2.66
C GLU A 20 -15.02 9.77 3.67
N LEU A 21 -14.45 8.58 3.38
CA LEU A 21 -13.33 8.05 4.17
C LEU A 21 -12.02 8.77 3.87
N ALA A 22 -11.80 9.23 2.63
CA ALA A 22 -10.66 10.08 2.29
C ALA A 22 -10.72 11.45 3.00
N SER A 23 -11.93 11.99 3.25
CA SER A 23 -12.10 13.27 3.97
C SER A 23 -12.05 13.15 5.50
N LYS A 24 -12.00 11.93 6.05
CA LYS A 24 -11.69 11.65 7.47
C LYS A 24 -10.25 11.17 7.70
N ALA A 25 -9.38 11.33 6.71
CA ALA A 25 -7.96 11.50 6.99
C ALA A 25 -7.81 12.61 8.05
N PRO A 26 -7.02 12.44 9.12
CA PRO A 26 -6.70 13.55 9.99
C PRO A 26 -5.90 14.59 9.19
N VAL A 27 -6.61 15.50 8.53
CA VAL A 27 -6.09 16.77 8.05
C VAL A 27 -5.82 17.58 9.31
N GLY A 28 -4.58 17.53 9.80
CA GLY A 28 -4.20 18.36 10.95
C GLY A 28 -3.04 17.85 11.79
N ALA A 29 -1.91 17.51 11.18
CA ALA A 29 -0.59 17.50 11.85
C ALA A 29 0.61 17.32 10.90
N THR A 30 0.39 17.05 9.60
CA THR A 30 1.47 16.69 8.66
C THR A 30 1.96 17.81 7.74
N GLY A 31 1.17 18.88 7.51
CA GLY A 31 1.52 19.91 6.52
C GLY A 31 1.62 19.41 5.07
N VAL A 32 1.22 18.17 4.81
CA VAL A 32 1.28 17.49 3.51
C VAL A 32 -0.09 16.87 3.25
N GLU A 33 -0.72 17.25 2.13
CA GLU A 33 -1.95 16.62 1.66
C GLU A 33 -1.64 15.21 1.15
N LEU A 34 -2.36 14.21 1.69
CA LEU A 34 -2.18 12.81 1.31
C LEU A 34 -3.28 12.41 0.33
N SER A 35 -2.90 11.91 -0.84
CA SER A 35 -3.83 11.45 -1.88
C SER A 35 -4.35 10.02 -1.64
N SER A 36 -3.57 9.19 -0.95
CA SER A 36 -3.91 7.81 -0.59
C SER A 36 -3.35 7.44 0.78
N GLN A 37 -3.95 6.45 1.45
CA GLN A 37 -3.52 5.99 2.77
C GLN A 37 -3.52 4.47 2.89
N PHE A 38 -2.50 3.95 3.55
CA PHE A 38 -2.32 2.53 3.86
C PHE A 38 -1.99 2.38 5.34
N SER A 39 -2.66 1.44 6.01
CA SER A 39 -2.43 1.13 7.42
C SER A 39 -1.58 -0.13 7.55
N CYS A 40 -0.44 -0.01 8.25
CA CYS A 40 0.50 -1.10 8.46
C CYS A 40 -0.01 -2.03 9.58
N ALA A 41 -0.19 -3.31 9.29
CA ALA A 41 -0.57 -4.33 10.25
C ALA A 41 0.64 -5.15 10.73
N ASP A 42 1.56 -5.47 9.82
CA ASP A 42 2.79 -6.20 10.13
C ASP A 42 3.95 -5.64 9.32
N VAL A 43 5.16 -5.67 9.88
CA VAL A 43 6.35 -5.04 9.29
C VAL A 43 7.58 -5.94 9.49
N PHE A 44 8.30 -6.17 8.41
CA PHE A 44 9.52 -6.98 8.41
C PHE A 44 10.51 -6.50 7.34
N SER A 45 11.75 -6.97 7.41
CA SER A 45 12.77 -6.72 6.39
C SER A 45 13.00 -7.96 5.54
N ILE A 46 13.36 -7.77 4.27
CA ILE A 46 13.53 -8.87 3.33
C ILE A 46 14.95 -8.99 2.80
N GLU A 47 15.37 -10.23 2.54
CA GLU A 47 16.60 -10.55 1.83
C GLU A 47 16.34 -11.62 0.74
N PRO A 48 15.70 -11.25 -0.38
CA PRO A 48 15.36 -12.20 -1.41
C PRO A 48 16.60 -12.75 -2.11
N LYS A 49 16.59 -14.05 -2.45
CA LYS A 49 17.74 -14.71 -3.07
C LYS A 49 17.79 -14.41 -4.57
N PRO A 50 18.99 -14.22 -5.16
CA PRO A 50 19.13 -13.99 -6.59
C PRO A 50 18.56 -15.10 -7.49
N LEU A 51 18.53 -16.34 -7.01
CA LEU A 51 17.97 -17.48 -7.75
C LEU A 51 16.45 -17.44 -7.84
N ASP A 52 15.78 -16.80 -6.87
CA ASP A 52 14.33 -16.83 -6.77
C ASP A 52 13.70 -15.63 -7.51
N VAL A 53 14.32 -14.44 -7.38
CA VAL A 53 13.77 -13.18 -7.95
C VAL A 53 14.64 -12.55 -9.05
N GLY A 54 15.80 -13.14 -9.34
CA GLY A 54 16.81 -12.58 -10.23
C GLY A 54 17.82 -11.64 -9.53
N ILE A 55 19.03 -11.54 -10.10
CA ILE A 55 20.14 -10.74 -9.53
C ILE A 55 19.79 -9.25 -9.38
N PRO A 56 19.19 -8.56 -10.36
CA PRO A 56 18.93 -7.12 -10.22
C PRO A 56 17.91 -6.82 -9.13
N ARG A 57 16.84 -7.61 -9.07
CA ARG A 57 15.74 -7.43 -8.12
C ARG A 57 16.15 -7.80 -6.70
N SER A 58 16.89 -8.89 -6.53
CA SER A 58 17.41 -9.28 -5.21
C SER A 58 18.28 -8.19 -4.59
N LYS A 59 19.15 -7.56 -5.38
CA LYS A 59 19.97 -6.43 -4.93
C LYS A 59 19.16 -5.20 -4.58
N ALA A 60 18.15 -4.85 -5.39
CA ALA A 60 17.33 -3.67 -5.16
C ALA A 60 16.46 -3.78 -3.89
N LEU A 61 16.00 -5.00 -3.57
CA LEU A 61 15.11 -5.26 -2.45
C LEU A 61 15.83 -5.67 -1.16
N LYS A 62 17.13 -5.97 -1.21
CA LYS A 62 17.87 -6.45 -0.05
C LYS A 62 17.86 -5.45 1.11
N GLY A 63 17.44 -5.91 2.28
CA GLY A 63 17.35 -5.13 3.51
C GLY A 63 16.24 -4.07 3.48
N ARG A 64 15.34 -4.13 2.49
CA ARG A 64 14.21 -3.21 2.40
C ARG A 64 13.07 -3.65 3.30
N VAL A 65 12.33 -2.67 3.78
CA VAL A 65 11.16 -2.90 4.62
C VAL A 65 9.97 -3.31 3.77
N VAL A 66 9.27 -4.32 4.23
CA VAL A 66 7.97 -4.76 3.76
C VAL A 66 6.96 -4.54 4.86
N THR A 67 5.80 -4.03 4.49
CA THR A 67 4.64 -3.97 5.38
C THR A 67 3.46 -4.68 4.76
N LEU A 68 2.79 -5.53 5.55
CA LEU A 68 1.48 -6.06 5.24
C LEU A 68 0.44 -5.17 5.88
N GLY A 69 -0.65 -4.90 5.17
CA GLY A 69 -1.69 -4.04 5.66
C GLY A 69 -2.78 -3.84 4.64
N ARG A 70 -3.59 -2.80 4.85
CA ARG A 70 -4.76 -2.52 4.02
C ARG A 70 -4.79 -1.08 3.54
N ILE A 71 -5.16 -0.89 2.28
CA ILE A 71 -5.41 0.43 1.68
C ILE A 71 -6.72 1.00 2.25
N LYS A 72 -6.62 2.12 2.96
CA LYS A 72 -7.74 2.81 3.62
C LYS A 72 -8.27 4.00 2.83
N GLY A 73 -7.55 4.44 1.80
CA GLY A 73 -8.00 5.51 0.91
C GLY A 73 -7.17 5.56 -0.36
N GLY A 74 -7.82 5.89 -1.48
CA GLY A 74 -7.16 6.07 -2.78
C GLY A 74 -6.59 4.78 -3.38
N ASP A 75 -5.49 4.93 -4.10
CA ASP A 75 -4.74 3.84 -4.73
C ASP A 75 -3.23 4.01 -4.58
N PHE A 76 -2.53 2.88 -4.61
CA PHE A 76 -1.07 2.81 -4.58
C PHE A 76 -0.58 2.08 -5.81
N ALA A 77 0.51 2.57 -6.39
CA ALA A 77 1.19 1.96 -7.50
C ALA A 77 2.70 1.95 -7.28
N LYS A 78 3.37 0.94 -7.85
CA LYS A 78 4.82 0.83 -7.85
C LYS A 78 5.46 2.12 -8.36
N GLY A 79 6.42 2.63 -7.60
CA GLY A 79 7.13 3.86 -7.91
C GLY A 79 6.49 5.13 -7.37
N ASP A 80 5.35 5.05 -6.68
CA ASP A 80 4.73 6.19 -6.01
C ASP A 80 5.65 6.78 -4.93
N ALA A 81 5.66 8.10 -4.81
CA ALA A 81 6.27 8.80 -3.69
C ALA A 81 5.34 8.68 -2.49
N VAL A 82 5.91 8.27 -1.35
CA VAL A 82 5.12 8.03 -0.13
C VAL A 82 5.84 8.60 1.08
N VAL A 83 5.08 8.84 2.13
CA VAL A 83 5.57 9.25 3.45
C VAL A 83 5.16 8.25 4.49
N ILE A 84 6.03 8.05 5.47
CA ILE A 84 5.72 7.31 6.68
C ILE A 84 5.21 8.31 7.71
N VAL A 85 4.02 8.08 8.25
CA VAL A 85 3.37 8.90 9.25
C VAL A 85 3.30 8.12 10.55
N LYS A 86 3.96 8.67 11.58
CA LYS A 86 4.01 8.11 12.94
C LYS A 86 3.34 9.07 13.90
N ASN A 87 2.41 8.58 14.71
CA ASN A 87 1.68 9.41 15.69
C ASN A 87 1.10 10.70 15.08
N GLY A 88 0.65 10.65 13.83
CA GLY A 88 0.09 11.79 13.10
C GLY A 88 1.10 12.77 12.48
N THR A 89 2.42 12.52 12.57
CA THR A 89 3.46 13.38 11.98
C THR A 89 4.23 12.64 10.90
N VAL A 90 4.63 13.36 9.84
CA VAL A 90 5.52 12.79 8.80
C VAL A 90 6.89 12.51 9.43
N SER A 91 7.27 11.25 9.44
CA SER A 91 8.55 10.78 9.96
C SER A 91 9.62 10.68 8.87
N ALA A 92 9.26 10.25 7.66
CA ALA A 92 10.20 10.06 6.56
C ALA A 92 9.50 10.14 5.20
N HIS A 93 10.23 10.63 4.20
CA HIS A 93 9.85 10.54 2.80
C HIS A 93 10.57 9.33 2.17
N THR A 94 9.84 8.54 1.38
CA THR A 94 10.39 7.37 0.69
C THR A 94 9.59 7.10 -0.58
N ARG A 95 9.79 5.91 -1.17
CA ARG A 95 9.19 5.46 -2.40
C ARG A 95 8.71 4.03 -2.28
N LEU A 96 7.62 3.72 -2.95
CA LEU A 96 7.15 2.34 -3.12
C LEU A 96 7.99 1.63 -4.18
N LEU A 97 8.79 0.64 -3.77
CA LEU A 97 9.61 -0.17 -4.68
C LEU A 97 8.80 -1.26 -5.35
N ASP A 98 7.86 -1.86 -4.63
CA ASP A 98 6.90 -2.81 -5.20
C ASP A 98 5.64 -2.92 -4.37
N LEU A 99 4.61 -3.45 -5.00
CA LEU A 99 3.31 -3.73 -4.41
C LEU A 99 2.87 -5.12 -4.82
N ILE A 100 2.47 -5.92 -3.83
CA ILE A 100 1.99 -7.28 -4.03
C ILE A 100 0.63 -7.37 -3.36
N PRO A 101 -0.47 -7.52 -4.10
CA PRO A 101 -1.77 -7.77 -3.48
C PRO A 101 -1.71 -9.03 -2.60
N TYR A 102 -2.33 -8.96 -1.44
CA TYR A 102 -2.45 -10.10 -0.53
C TYR A 102 -3.55 -11.02 -1.05
N GLU A 103 -3.22 -12.30 -1.20
CA GLU A 103 -4.19 -13.36 -1.49
C GLU A 103 -4.13 -14.39 -0.34
N ASP A 104 -5.30 -14.72 0.19
CA ASP A 104 -5.41 -15.62 1.34
C ASP A 104 -4.81 -17.00 1.00
N GLY A 105 -4.02 -17.54 1.93
CA GLY A 105 -3.33 -18.82 1.77
C GLY A 105 -1.99 -18.77 1.02
N LEU A 106 -1.56 -17.61 0.51
CA LEU A 106 -0.24 -17.46 -0.13
C LEU A 106 0.75 -16.71 0.76
N SER A 107 1.99 -17.22 0.80
CA SER A 107 3.06 -16.57 1.55
C SER A 107 3.68 -15.44 0.73
N PHE A 108 4.21 -14.43 1.43
CA PHE A 108 4.92 -13.31 0.79
C PHE A 108 6.04 -13.79 -0.13
N ASP A 109 6.84 -14.77 0.29
CA ASP A 109 7.95 -15.28 -0.53
C ASP A 109 7.45 -15.99 -1.80
N THR A 110 6.37 -16.77 -1.70
CA THR A 110 5.74 -17.42 -2.85
C THR A 110 5.32 -16.39 -3.89
N GLU A 111 4.64 -15.34 -3.44
CA GLU A 111 4.22 -14.27 -4.31
C GLU A 111 5.44 -13.54 -4.87
N LEU A 112 6.33 -13.04 -4.02
CA LEU A 112 7.52 -12.29 -4.45
C LEU A 112 8.32 -13.02 -5.56
N ASN A 113 8.42 -14.34 -5.47
CA ASN A 113 9.09 -15.21 -6.45
C ASN A 113 8.28 -15.39 -7.74
N ALA A 114 6.95 -15.47 -7.66
CA ALA A 114 6.10 -15.54 -8.84
C ALA A 114 6.31 -14.32 -9.74
N ASN A 115 6.47 -13.12 -9.16
CA ASN A 115 6.76 -11.86 -9.89
C ASN A 115 5.73 -11.56 -11.00
N ILE A 116 4.47 -11.98 -10.82
CA ILE A 116 3.34 -11.72 -11.75
C ILE A 116 2.46 -10.55 -11.24
N HIS A 117 2.96 -9.78 -10.27
CA HIS A 117 2.13 -8.91 -9.45
C HIS A 117 1.54 -7.74 -10.20
N LYS A 118 0.28 -7.45 -9.88
CA LYS A 118 -0.34 -6.18 -10.22
C LYS A 118 0.44 -5.08 -9.51
N THR A 119 1.02 -4.18 -10.28
CA THR A 119 1.80 -3.04 -9.78
C THR A 119 0.93 -1.93 -9.19
N LYS A 120 -0.37 -2.17 -9.01
CA LYS A 120 -1.35 -1.21 -8.48
C LYS A 120 -2.42 -1.93 -7.66
N ALA A 121 -2.80 -1.36 -6.52
CA ALA A 121 -3.95 -1.78 -5.73
C ALA A 121 -4.77 -0.57 -5.26
N SER A 122 -6.07 -0.80 -5.03
CA SER A 122 -7.06 0.24 -4.70
C SER A 122 -7.62 0.07 -3.28
N PHE A 123 -8.48 1.01 -2.88
CA PHE A 123 -9.23 0.99 -1.63
C PHE A 123 -9.75 -0.40 -1.22
N ASP A 124 -9.65 -0.69 0.08
CA ASP A 124 -10.06 -1.94 0.75
C ASP A 124 -9.32 -3.20 0.29
N THR A 125 -8.19 -3.04 -0.42
CA THR A 125 -7.30 -4.15 -0.79
C THR A 125 -6.22 -4.33 0.28
N GLU A 126 -6.01 -5.57 0.71
CA GLU A 126 -4.83 -5.96 1.48
C GLU A 126 -3.65 -6.18 0.53
N ALA A 127 -2.48 -5.69 0.93
CA ALA A 127 -1.28 -5.77 0.10
C ALA A 127 -0.03 -5.73 0.95
N TRP A 128 1.03 -6.34 0.43
CA TRP A 128 2.38 -6.08 0.86
C TRP A 128 2.96 -4.90 0.08
N LEU A 129 3.42 -3.89 0.81
CA LEU A 129 4.15 -2.75 0.25
C LEU A 129 5.63 -2.91 0.56
N ILE A 130 6.48 -2.85 -0.46
CA ILE A 130 7.93 -2.84 -0.30
C ILE A 130 8.42 -1.41 -0.45
N LEU A 131 9.04 -0.87 0.60
CA LEU A 131 9.46 0.53 0.67
C LEU A 131 10.97 0.68 0.47
N ASP A 132 11.39 1.82 -0.09
CA ASP A 132 12.81 2.19 -0.19
C ASP A 132 13.35 2.75 1.13
N VAL A 133 13.20 1.99 2.22
CA VAL A 133 13.81 2.24 3.52
C VAL A 133 14.33 0.94 4.11
N THR A 134 15.31 1.04 5.02
CA THR A 134 15.91 -0.11 5.70
C THR A 134 15.42 -0.29 7.14
N GLY A 135 14.49 0.56 7.59
CA GLY A 135 13.90 0.52 8.93
C GLY A 135 13.04 1.75 9.19
N GLY A 136 12.66 1.95 10.45
CA GLY A 136 11.88 3.12 10.86
C GLY A 136 10.41 3.05 10.46
N LEU A 137 9.85 1.85 10.31
CA LEU A 137 8.42 1.60 10.15
C LEU A 137 8.01 0.54 11.17
N ASP A 138 6.90 0.76 11.85
CA ASP A 138 6.36 -0.15 12.86
C ASP A 138 4.90 -0.48 12.55
N ALA A 139 4.40 -1.60 13.09
CA ALA A 139 2.98 -1.93 13.02
C ALA A 139 2.14 -0.81 13.67
N GLY A 140 1.05 -0.43 13.02
CA GLY A 140 0.21 0.71 13.41
C GLY A 140 0.57 2.04 12.73
N ASP A 141 1.76 2.15 12.11
CA ASP A 141 2.11 3.33 11.31
C ASP A 141 1.26 3.44 10.03
N ILE A 142 1.16 4.66 9.50
CA ILE A 142 0.43 4.95 8.27
C ILE A 142 1.42 5.28 7.16
N ILE A 143 1.17 4.74 5.97
CA ILE A 143 1.86 5.15 4.75
C ILE A 143 0.90 6.03 3.95
N GLY A 144 1.32 7.26 3.69
CA GLY A 144 0.58 8.23 2.89
C GLY A 144 1.21 8.40 1.53
N LYS A 145 0.41 8.41 0.46
CA LYS A 145 0.87 8.84 -0.87
C LYS A 145 0.81 10.36 -0.96
N ILE A 146 1.87 10.96 -1.50
CA ILE A 146 2.01 12.42 -1.72
C ILE A 146 1.92 12.76 -3.20
#